data_AF-A0A2I9EBR2-F1
#
_entry.id   AF-A0A2I9EBR2-F1
#
_cell.length_a   1.000
_cell.length_b   1.000
_cell.length_c   1.000
_cell.angle_alpha   90.00
_cell.angle_beta   90.00
_cell.angle_gamma   90.00
#
_symmetry.space_group_name_H-M   'P 1'
#
loop_
_entity.id
_entity.type
_entity.pdbx_description
1 polymer ?
#
loop_
_entity_poly.entity_id
_entity_poly.type
_entity_poly.pdbx_seq_one_letter_code
_entity_poly.pdbx_strand_id
1 'polypeptide(L)'
;MKTIFDKNTRDQLVERIEQIRKEQKAIWGKMNVVQMLRHNTYWNGWILGTQDHTYKQAFIGKLFGKMALKRMIKDDRPLDRNIPISDQFKVQTIDGDLESEKL
;
A
#
# COMPACT_ATOMS: atom_id res chain seq x y z
N MET A 1 -18.50 -2.57 0.25
CA MET A 1 -17.12 -2.44 0.73
C MET A 1 -17.02 -2.82 2.19
N LYS A 2 -16.12 -3.76 2.51
CA LYS A 2 -15.63 -3.93 3.87
C LYS A 2 -14.97 -2.62 4.33
N THR A 3 -15.01 -2.33 5.62
CA THR A 3 -14.48 -1.09 6.17
C THR A 3 -13.61 -1.36 7.40
N ILE A 4 -12.51 -0.62 7.54
CA ILE A 4 -11.64 -0.73 8.72
C ILE A 4 -12.32 -0.23 10.00
N PHE A 5 -13.48 0.43 9.92
CA PHE A 5 -14.25 0.81 11.11
C PHE A 5 -14.98 -0.38 11.75
N ASP A 6 -15.16 -1.47 11.01
CA ASP A 6 -15.67 -2.74 11.55
C ASP A 6 -14.56 -3.55 12.24
N LYS A 7 -14.85 -4.07 13.43
CA LYS A 7 -13.86 -4.82 14.23
C LYS A 7 -13.44 -6.11 13.53
N ASN A 8 -14.41 -6.87 13.03
CA ASN A 8 -14.14 -8.16 12.38
C ASN A 8 -13.25 -7.98 11.14
N THR A 9 -13.49 -6.91 10.36
CA THR A 9 -12.64 -6.54 9.24
C THR A 9 -11.20 -6.25 9.67
N ARG A 10 -11.00 -5.51 10.78
CA ARG A 10 -9.65 -5.28 11.33
C ARG A 10 -8.98 -6.56 11.79
N ASP A 11 -9.70 -7.40 12.54
CA ASP A 11 -9.16 -8.66 13.05
C ASP A 11 -8.65 -9.56 11.91
N GLN A 12 -9.43 -9.67 10.82
CA GLN A 12 -9.04 -10.43 9.62
C GLN A 12 -7.81 -9.85 8.91
N LEU A 13 -7.67 -8.52 8.89
CA LEU A 13 -6.50 -7.87 8.29
C LEU A 13 -5.24 -8.13 9.13
N VAL A 14 -5.34 -8.03 10.46
CA VAL A 14 -4.24 -8.32 11.38
C VAL A 14 -3.81 -9.78 11.24
N GLU A 15 -4.74 -10.74 11.30
CA GLU A 15 -4.42 -12.16 11.13
C GLU A 15 -3.71 -12.44 9.79
N ARG A 16 -4.13 -11.78 8.71
CA ARG A 16 -3.48 -11.91 7.41
C ARG A 16 -2.06 -11.34 7.39
N ILE A 17 -1.80 -10.24 8.09
CA ILE A 17 -0.45 -9.64 8.21
C ILE A 17 0.48 -10.58 8.98
N GLU A 18 0.01 -11.18 10.08
CA GLU A 18 0.77 -12.14 10.89
C GLU A 18 1.22 -13.37 10.08
N GLN A 19 0.39 -13.81 9.12
CA GLN A 19 0.68 -14.95 8.26
C GLN A 19 1.69 -14.67 7.14
N ILE A 20 2.16 -13.43 6.98
CA ILE A 20 3.17 -13.07 5.97
C ILE A 20 4.53 -13.67 6.35
N ARG A 21 5.17 -14.33 5.39
CA ARG A 21 6.48 -14.98 5.55
C ARG A 21 7.45 -14.52 4.47
N LYS A 22 8.75 -14.53 4.78
CA LYS A 22 9.82 -14.02 3.91
C LYS A 22 9.93 -14.76 2.58
N GLU A 23 9.53 -16.03 2.54
CA GLU A 23 9.63 -16.91 1.37
C GLU A 23 8.49 -16.69 0.36
N GLN A 24 7.43 -15.97 0.76
CA GLN A 24 6.30 -15.69 -0.12
C GLN A 24 6.77 -14.86 -1.32
N LYS A 25 6.28 -15.23 -2.51
CA LYS A 25 6.62 -14.54 -3.76
C LYS A 25 5.49 -13.60 -4.16
N ALA A 26 5.86 -12.48 -4.78
CA ALA A 26 4.89 -11.56 -5.35
C ALA A 26 4.04 -12.26 -6.42
N ILE A 27 2.72 -12.06 -6.37
CA ILE A 27 1.79 -12.55 -7.39
C ILE A 27 1.92 -11.69 -8.67
N TRP A 28 2.20 -10.40 -8.49
CA TRP A 28 2.45 -9.43 -9.55
C TRP A 28 3.32 -8.28 -9.00
N GLY A 29 3.86 -7.45 -9.89
CA GLY A 29 4.76 -6.37 -9.51
C GLY A 29 6.21 -6.86 -9.29
N LYS A 30 7.05 -5.99 -8.72
CA LYS A 30 8.50 -6.21 -8.58
C LYS A 30 9.00 -6.24 -7.13
N MET A 31 8.16 -5.87 -6.16
CA MET A 31 8.56 -5.79 -4.75
C MET A 31 8.58 -7.17 -4.11
N ASN A 32 9.63 -7.46 -3.34
CA ASN A 32 9.63 -8.59 -2.41
C ASN A 32 8.71 -8.30 -1.20
N VAL A 33 8.54 -9.28 -0.31
CA VAL A 33 7.63 -9.15 0.85
C VAL A 33 8.00 -8.00 1.77
N VAL A 34 9.29 -7.83 2.08
CA VAL A 34 9.79 -6.76 2.96
C VAL A 34 9.54 -5.39 2.31
N GLN A 35 9.81 -5.25 1.01
CA GLN A 35 9.52 -4.03 0.25
C GLN A 35 8.03 -3.72 0.21
N MET A 36 7.18 -4.73 0.07
CA MET A 36 5.73 -4.58 0.05
C MET A 36 5.19 -4.10 1.40
N LEU A 37 5.68 -4.64 2.53
CA LEU A 37 5.31 -4.17 3.86
C LEU A 37 5.77 -2.72 4.09
N ARG A 38 7.04 -2.42 3.81
CA ARG A 38 7.57 -1.04 3.87
C ARG A 38 6.74 -0.06 3.06
N HIS A 39 6.37 -0.44 1.83
CA HIS A 39 5.55 0.37 0.96
C HIS A 39 4.20 0.70 1.61
N ASN A 40 3.54 -0.29 2.21
CA ASN A 40 2.25 -0.10 2.88
C ASN A 40 2.38 0.71 4.17
N THR A 41 3.40 0.47 4.99
CA THR A 41 3.64 1.21 6.23
C THR A 41 3.94 2.68 5.97
N TYR A 42 4.77 2.96 4.96
CA TYR A 42 5.00 4.33 4.49
C TYR A 42 3.71 4.98 3.98
N TRP A 43 2.91 4.27 3.17
CA TRP A 43 1.61 4.76 2.70
C TRP A 43 0.65 5.10 3.84
N ASN A 44 0.60 4.24 4.86
CA ASN A 44 -0.24 4.45 6.03
C ASN A 44 0.19 5.70 6.81
N GLY A 45 1.50 5.86 7.06
CA GLY A 45 2.04 7.07 7.68
C GLY A 45 1.74 8.34 6.87
N TRP A 46 1.84 8.25 5.53
CA TRP A 46 1.53 9.34 4.61
C TRP A 46 0.05 9.76 4.69
N ILE A 47 -0.87 8.80 4.75
CA ILE A 47 -2.31 9.08 4.90
C ILE A 47 -2.62 9.68 6.28
N LEU A 48 -1.98 9.18 7.34
CA LEU A 48 -2.22 9.61 8.71
C LEU A 48 -1.53 10.93 9.06
N GLY A 49 -0.55 11.37 8.28
CA GLY A 49 0.22 12.58 8.55
C GLY A 49 1.13 12.48 9.78
N THR A 50 1.54 11.27 10.16
CA THR A 50 2.29 11.01 11.40
C THR A 50 3.81 11.11 11.25
N GLN A 51 4.33 11.18 10.02
CA GLN A 51 5.76 11.32 9.75
C GLN A 51 6.00 12.44 8.74
N ASP A 52 7.26 12.84 8.59
CA ASP A 52 7.68 13.87 7.65
C ASP A 52 7.64 13.33 6.21
N HIS A 53 6.54 13.62 5.52
CA HIS A 53 6.27 13.16 4.16
C HIS A 53 6.16 14.33 3.18
N THR A 54 6.51 14.06 1.92
CA THR A 54 6.26 15.01 0.84
C THR A 54 4.83 14.86 0.30
N TYR A 55 4.09 15.97 0.28
CA TYR A 55 2.74 16.06 -0.28
C TYR A 55 2.77 16.86 -1.58
N LYS A 56 3.22 16.22 -2.66
CA LYS A 56 3.30 16.84 -3.99
C LYS A 56 2.41 16.10 -4.98
N GLN A 57 1.41 16.80 -5.52
CA GLN A 57 0.62 16.29 -6.63
C GLN A 57 1.32 16.57 -7.96
N ALA A 58 1.66 15.51 -8.71
CA ALA A 58 2.19 15.62 -10.07
C ALA A 58 1.20 16.31 -11.01
N PHE A 59 1.70 17.02 -12.03
CA PHE A 59 0.86 17.77 -12.97
C PHE A 59 -0.17 16.88 -13.69
N ILE A 60 0.23 15.69 -14.14
CA ILE A 60 -0.69 14.70 -14.73
C ILE A 60 -1.78 14.26 -13.74
N GLY A 61 -1.44 14.19 -12.45
CA GLY A 61 -2.39 13.89 -11.38
C GLY A 61 -3.40 15.02 -11.16
N LYS A 62 -3.05 16.28 -11.44
CA LYS A 62 -3.99 17.40 -11.39
C LYS A 62 -5.03 17.31 -12.52
N LEU A 63 -4.61 16.87 -13.70
CA LEU A 63 -5.49 16.76 -14.88
C LEU A 63 -6.36 15.50 -14.83
N PHE A 64 -5.79 14.35 -14.51
CA PHE A 64 -6.47 13.04 -14.65
C PHE A 64 -6.71 12.31 -13.33
N GLY A 65 -6.12 12.76 -12.21
CA GLY A 65 -6.15 12.04 -10.93
C GLY A 65 -7.56 11.81 -10.39
N LYS A 66 -8.46 12.79 -10.52
CA LYS A 66 -9.86 12.66 -10.09
C LYS A 66 -10.60 11.54 -10.84
N MET A 67 -10.39 11.45 -12.17
CA MET A 67 -11.00 10.42 -13.00
C MET A 67 -10.44 9.04 -12.68
N ALA A 68 -9.12 8.92 -12.53
CA ALA A 68 -8.46 7.68 -12.15
C ALA A 68 -8.93 7.20 -10.78
N LEU A 69 -8.96 8.08 -9.78
CA LEU A 69 -9.42 7.76 -8.43
C LEU A 69 -10.87 7.27 -8.45
N LYS A 70 -11.79 8.01 -9.09
CA LYS A 70 -13.19 7.62 -9.21
C LYS A 70 -13.35 6.24 -9.86
N ARG A 71 -12.53 5.91 -10.86
CA ARG A 71 -12.55 4.57 -11.49
C ARG A 71 -12.08 3.48 -10.53
N MET A 72 -11.05 3.76 -9.73
CA MET A 72 -10.44 2.80 -8.81
C MET A 72 -11.32 2.49 -7.58
N ILE A 73 -12.05 3.48 -7.05
CA ILE A 73 -12.80 3.34 -5.78
C ILE A 73 -14.30 3.12 -5.95
N LYS A 74 -14.80 2.97 -7.18
CA LYS A 74 -16.25 2.93 -7.43
C LYS A 74 -16.95 1.66 -6.92
N ASP A 75 -16.21 0.57 -6.73
CA ASP A 75 -16.75 -0.73 -6.35
C ASP A 75 -15.69 -1.59 -5.63
N ASP A 76 -16.08 -2.79 -5.20
CA ASP A 76 -15.26 -3.77 -4.47
C ASP A 76 -14.32 -4.60 -5.35
N ARG A 77 -14.17 -4.28 -6.64
CA ARG A 77 -13.31 -5.08 -7.52
C ARG A 77 -11.83 -4.87 -7.15
N PRO A 78 -10.99 -5.92 -7.29
CA PRO A 78 -9.56 -5.79 -7.11
C PRO A 78 -8.97 -4.66 -7.98
N LEU A 79 -7.99 -3.95 -7.44
CA LEU A 79 -7.24 -2.95 -8.19
C LEU A 79 -6.57 -3.57 -9.43
N ASP A 80 -6.44 -2.77 -10.49
CA ASP A 80 -5.73 -3.17 -11.70
C ASP A 80 -4.29 -3.58 -11.35
N ARG A 81 -3.76 -4.62 -12.01
CA ARG A 81 -2.37 -5.05 -11.79
C ARG A 81 -1.42 -4.03 -12.41
N ASN A 82 -0.26 -3.82 -11.78
CA ASN A 82 0.82 -2.93 -12.26
C ASN A 82 0.42 -1.44 -12.42
N ILE A 83 -0.45 -0.92 -11.55
CA ILE A 83 -0.72 0.52 -11.49
C ILE A 83 0.59 1.29 -11.19
N PRO A 84 0.88 2.40 -11.89
CA PRO A 84 2.07 3.18 -11.63
C PRO A 84 2.04 3.79 -10.23
N ILE A 85 3.18 3.73 -9.56
CA ILE A 85 3.40 4.27 -8.22
C ILE A 85 4.37 5.46 -8.35
N SER A 86 4.09 6.55 -7.64
CA SER A 86 5.00 7.71 -7.57
C SER A 86 6.34 7.31 -6.97
N ASP A 87 7.42 7.93 -7.43
CA ASP A 87 8.79 7.58 -7.00
C ASP A 87 8.99 7.67 -5.49
N GLN A 88 8.29 8.58 -4.80
CA GLN A 88 8.36 8.71 -3.33
C GLN A 88 7.86 7.47 -2.58
N PHE A 89 7.04 6.63 -3.22
CA PHE A 89 6.49 5.41 -2.62
C PHE A 89 7.23 4.15 -3.09
N LYS A 90 8.25 4.27 -3.95
CA LYS A 90 9.03 3.12 -4.41
C LYS A 90 10.10 2.77 -3.38
N VAL A 91 10.03 1.57 -2.83
CA VAL A 91 11.04 1.05 -1.90
C VAL A 91 12.24 0.52 -2.69
N GLN A 92 13.41 1.14 -2.52
CA GLN A 92 14.64 0.74 -3.22
C GLN A 92 15.43 -0.33 -2.46
N THR A 93 15.35 -0.33 -1.13
CA THR A 93 16.08 -1.28 -0.28
C THR A 93 15.50 -2.68 -0.42
N ILE A 94 16.36 -3.69 -0.58
CA ILE A 94 15.98 -5.10 -0.76
C ILE A 94 15.84 -5.81 0.58
N ASP A 95 16.63 -5.40 1.57
CA ASP A 95 16.73 -6.04 2.88
C ASP A 95 16.05 -5.23 3.99
N GLY A 96 15.63 -5.94 5.04
CA GLY A 96 14.97 -5.37 6.21
C GLY A 96 14.52 -6.49 7.17
N ASP A 97 14.16 -6.09 8.38
CA ASP A 97 13.54 -7.00 9.33
C ASP A 97 12.06 -7.14 8.98
N LEU A 98 11.61 -8.37 8.70
CA LEU A 98 10.23 -8.62 8.31
C LEU A 98 9.26 -8.29 9.44
N GLU A 99 9.62 -8.63 10.68
CA GLU A 99 8.73 -8.50 11.82
C GLU A 99 8.60 -7.04 12.25
N SER A 100 9.67 -6.25 12.15
CA SER A 100 9.59 -4.80 12.40
C SER A 100 8.66 -4.08 11.41
N GLU A 101 8.51 -4.59 10.19
CA GLU A 101 7.68 -3.98 9.14
C GLU A 101 6.20 -4.40 9.20
N LYS A 102 5.85 -5.37 10.07
CA LYS A 102 4.46 -5.74 10.36
C LYS A 102 3.81 -4.85 11.44
N LEU A 103 4.63 -4.15 12.24
CA LEU A 103 4.24 -3.25 13.33
C LEU A 103 3.74 -1.90 12.80
#